data_AF-A0A0W0ZNX1-F1
#
_entry.id   AF-A0A0W0ZNX1-F1
#
_cell.length_a   1.000
_cell.length_b   1.000
_cell.length_c   1.000
_cell.angle_alpha   90.00
_cell.angle_beta   90.00
_cell.angle_gamma   90.00
#
_symmetry.space_group_name_H-M   'P 1'
#
loop_
_entity.id
_entity.type
_entity.pdbx_description
1 polymer ?
#
loop_
_entity_poly.entity_id
_entity_poly.type
_entity_poly.pdbx_seq_one_letter_code
_entity_poly.pdbx_strand_id
1 'polypeptide(L)'
;MSDDKLEARKKKKVALVDIDGCLLINGELNLNLVKRLREGGYDEIILFTQRSKFVQSLNLPTKAMTDDKLKSTADAVASLSEELAGKPIKVSTSVDYMFGKQFAYFEQLKSFEELFLANANNRKRLGMHEDYVKQIEGLKKKLETAEEPEHSKLNKAKLDLEKLLIPEAELAEIYKLEAQIQQEIKNEKSAIAQYVKEHPEYKTTDPEGYPVNKQQQLKELRKELTQDGSELEEDYFDDSYLNLLEFEDLETPPNRFMILGDNMIPFKQVGEDLKKINAEITQLRVEYEKVIRDTLGMNVSIVLEMKSVQINDLQEPHKTAVTKLQKLVQIQDWINNDTQKSLGKGLATAQHYMSSKASPNIQDLKEELKKTYIKTVYSPANLEKPRKHDYEVTTETVVNASQEFKSRYQNMKGDELKTHILLNFKSKIEQFKTTEEIQEYLKAFKDTNEYKTLEIGQGAFTRVAHKLGLKKWITTDSVDAIDKIVKDTMKKIEEKGIEHPEIGQI
;
A
#
# COMPACT_ATOMS: atom_id res chain seq x y z
N MET A 1 -32.68 -26.92 -45.10
CA MET A 1 -32.20 -26.94 -43.71
C MET A 1 -30.90 -27.72 -43.73
N SER A 2 -29.79 -27.03 -43.96
CA SER A 2 -28.46 -27.64 -43.92
C SER A 2 -27.97 -27.57 -42.48
N ASP A 3 -27.66 -28.74 -41.93
CA ASP A 3 -26.89 -28.90 -40.70
C ASP A 3 -25.47 -28.37 -40.95
N ASP A 4 -25.28 -27.06 -40.77
CA ASP A 4 -23.95 -26.48 -40.60
C ASP A 4 -23.42 -26.95 -39.25
N LYS A 5 -22.54 -27.95 -39.30
CA LYS A 5 -21.63 -28.27 -38.20
C LYS A 5 -20.90 -26.97 -37.83
N LEU A 6 -21.25 -26.38 -36.68
CA LEU A 6 -20.44 -25.36 -36.03
C LEU A 6 -19.04 -25.96 -35.82
N GLU A 7 -18.11 -25.70 -36.73
CA GLU A 7 -16.69 -25.82 -36.40
C GLU A 7 -16.45 -24.88 -35.21
N ALA A 8 -15.88 -25.42 -34.14
CA ALA A 8 -15.57 -24.64 -32.95
C ALA A 8 -14.68 -23.47 -33.37
N ARG A 9 -15.20 -22.24 -33.28
CA ARG A 9 -14.44 -21.04 -33.60
C ARG A 9 -13.17 -21.03 -32.77
N LYS A 10 -12.04 -20.74 -33.42
CA LYS A 10 -10.74 -20.67 -32.75
C LYS A 10 -10.82 -19.58 -31.68
N LYS A 11 -10.57 -19.95 -30.41
CA LYS A 11 -10.44 -18.99 -29.32
C LYS A 11 -9.01 -18.46 -29.28
N LYS A 12 -8.86 -17.14 -29.24
CA LYS A 12 -7.58 -16.43 -29.12
C LYS A 12 -7.52 -15.82 -27.73
N LYS A 13 -6.50 -16.21 -26.96
CA LYS A 13 -6.28 -15.70 -25.61
C LYS A 13 -5.35 -14.49 -25.66
N VAL A 14 -5.80 -13.35 -25.14
CA VAL A 14 -5.11 -12.06 -25.27
C VAL A 14 -4.88 -11.46 -23.89
N ALA A 15 -3.65 -11.02 -23.64
CA ALA A 15 -3.34 -10.18 -22.49
C ALA A 15 -3.30 -8.71 -22.91
N LEU A 16 -4.13 -7.89 -22.28
CA LEU A 16 -4.13 -6.44 -22.39
C LEU A 16 -3.45 -5.88 -21.14
N VAL A 17 -2.35 -5.15 -21.31
CA VAL A 17 -1.46 -4.79 -20.20
C VAL A 17 -1.21 -3.28 -20.19
N ASP A 18 -1.64 -2.58 -19.14
CA ASP A 18 -1.21 -1.18 -18.96
C ASP A 18 0.30 -1.11 -18.64
N ILE A 19 0.92 0.03 -18.91
CA ILE A 19 2.37 0.20 -18.75
C ILE A 19 2.71 0.77 -17.39
N ASP A 20 2.15 1.91 -17.02
CA ASP A 20 2.65 2.70 -15.89
C ASP A 20 1.99 2.25 -14.60
N GLY A 21 2.77 1.87 -13.58
CA GLY A 21 2.23 1.32 -12.32
C GLY A 21 1.74 -0.13 -12.44
N CYS A 22 1.59 -0.65 -13.66
CA CYS A 22 1.17 -2.02 -13.97
C CYS A 22 2.35 -2.90 -14.41
N LEU A 23 2.79 -2.77 -15.68
CA LEU A 23 3.97 -3.46 -16.21
C LEU A 23 5.27 -2.89 -15.62
N LEU A 24 5.34 -1.57 -15.48
CA LEU A 24 6.49 -0.86 -14.96
C LEU A 24 6.20 -0.32 -13.56
N ILE A 25 6.99 -0.76 -12.58
CA ILE A 25 6.96 -0.25 -11.21
C ILE A 25 8.32 0.40 -10.94
N ASN A 26 8.32 1.71 -10.71
CA ASN A 26 9.56 2.50 -10.49
C ASN A 26 10.62 2.27 -11.59
N GLY A 27 10.20 2.27 -12.86
CA GLY A 27 11.11 2.12 -13.99
C GLY A 27 11.68 0.72 -14.20
N GLU A 28 11.15 -0.30 -13.52
CA GLU A 28 11.54 -1.70 -13.66
C GLU A 28 10.34 -2.58 -14.01
N LEU A 29 10.57 -3.73 -14.66
CA LEU A 29 9.51 -4.69 -14.97
C LEU A 29 8.92 -5.30 -13.69
N ASN A 30 7.60 -5.36 -13.62
CA ASN A 30 6.88 -6.13 -12.62
C ASN A 30 7.05 -7.64 -12.91
N LEU A 31 8.03 -8.27 -12.26
CA LEU A 31 8.40 -9.66 -12.51
C LEU A 31 7.27 -10.65 -12.21
N ASN A 32 6.36 -10.33 -11.28
CA ASN A 32 5.19 -11.17 -11.00
C ASN A 32 4.18 -11.14 -12.16
N LEU A 33 3.93 -9.95 -12.73
CA LEU A 33 3.11 -9.83 -13.93
C LEU A 33 3.79 -10.50 -15.13
N VAL A 34 5.08 -10.30 -15.33
CA VAL A 34 5.86 -11.00 -16.39
C VAL A 34 5.73 -12.52 -16.26
N LYS A 35 5.85 -13.07 -15.05
CA LYS A 35 5.64 -14.50 -14.79
C LYS A 35 4.23 -14.93 -15.20
N ARG A 36 3.19 -14.17 -14.82
CA ARG A 36 1.81 -14.44 -15.23
C ARG A 36 1.64 -14.41 -16.75
N LEU A 37 2.27 -13.46 -17.44
CA LEU A 37 2.22 -13.36 -18.90
C LEU A 37 2.92 -14.54 -19.59
N ARG A 38 4.04 -15.02 -19.03
CA ARG A 38 4.79 -16.18 -19.52
C ARG A 38 4.01 -17.48 -19.36
N GLU A 39 3.42 -17.69 -18.17
CA GLU A 39 2.73 -18.94 -17.81
C GLU A 39 1.25 -18.96 -18.27
N GLY A 40 0.67 -17.80 -18.61
CA GLY A 40 -0.75 -17.64 -18.88
C GLY A 40 -1.25 -18.22 -20.21
N GLY A 41 -0.34 -18.67 -21.09
CA GLY A 41 -0.68 -19.29 -22.37
C GLY A 41 -1.36 -18.34 -23.36
N TYR A 42 -1.02 -17.04 -23.32
CA TYR A 42 -1.59 -16.05 -24.23
C TYR A 42 -1.09 -16.28 -25.65
N ASP A 43 -1.96 -16.12 -26.65
CA ASP A 43 -1.58 -16.04 -28.06
C ASP A 43 -0.94 -14.67 -28.34
N GLU A 44 -1.58 -13.59 -27.87
CA GLU A 44 -1.12 -12.22 -28.04
C GLU A 44 -0.96 -11.50 -26.70
N ILE A 45 0.10 -10.69 -26.60
CA ILE A 45 0.32 -9.78 -25.47
C ILE A 45 0.41 -8.38 -26.05
N ILE A 46 -0.44 -7.51 -25.55
CA ILE A 46 -0.67 -6.18 -26.09
C ILE A 46 -0.51 -5.18 -24.96
N LEU A 47 0.45 -4.26 -25.10
CA LEU A 47 0.51 -3.09 -24.23
C LEU A 47 -0.66 -2.18 -24.59
N PHE A 48 -1.60 -2.04 -23.67
CA PHE A 48 -2.88 -1.39 -23.87
C PHE A 48 -2.93 -0.08 -23.09
N THR A 49 -2.55 1.02 -23.75
CA THR A 49 -2.11 2.23 -23.06
C THR A 49 -2.74 3.51 -23.63
N GLN A 50 -2.94 4.52 -22.80
CA GLN A 50 -3.41 5.86 -23.21
C GLN A 50 -2.23 6.79 -23.52
N ARG A 51 -1.38 6.41 -24.47
CA ARG A 51 -0.20 7.20 -24.86
C ARG A 51 -0.37 7.86 -26.22
N SER A 52 0.08 9.10 -26.29
CA SER A 52 0.24 9.91 -27.50
C SER A 52 1.52 10.76 -27.36
N LYS A 53 1.94 11.47 -28.40
CA LYS A 53 3.09 12.39 -28.33
C LYS A 53 2.85 13.50 -27.31
N PHE A 54 1.66 14.09 -27.32
CA PHE A 54 1.26 15.09 -26.34
C PHE A 54 1.29 14.53 -24.91
N VAL A 55 0.67 13.37 -24.65
CA VAL A 55 0.67 12.76 -23.32
C VAL A 55 2.10 12.43 -22.86
N GLN A 56 2.94 11.88 -23.73
CA GLN A 56 4.33 11.60 -23.39
C GLN A 56 5.15 12.87 -23.16
N SER A 57 4.83 13.98 -23.84
CA SER A 57 5.50 15.26 -23.58
C SER A 57 5.29 15.79 -22.15
N LEU A 58 4.21 15.36 -21.49
CA LEU A 58 3.89 15.68 -20.10
C LEU A 58 4.50 14.66 -19.13
N ASN A 59 4.54 13.38 -19.50
CA ASN A 59 4.95 12.29 -18.61
C ASN A 59 6.47 12.01 -18.61
N LEU A 60 7.13 12.14 -19.76
CA LEU A 60 8.56 11.86 -19.88
C LEU A 60 9.48 12.83 -19.14
N PRO A 61 9.21 14.14 -18.97
CA PRO A 61 10.07 15.03 -18.21
C PRO A 61 10.39 14.50 -16.81
N THR A 62 9.38 14.05 -16.08
CA THR A 62 9.51 13.51 -14.73
C THR A 62 10.35 12.23 -14.74
N LYS A 63 10.08 11.31 -15.67
CA LYS A 63 10.83 10.05 -15.81
C LYS A 63 12.28 10.26 -16.24
N ALA A 64 12.53 11.23 -17.10
CA ALA A 64 13.88 11.52 -17.56
C ALA A 64 14.80 11.97 -16.40
N MET A 65 14.23 12.60 -15.37
CA MET A 65 14.94 13.04 -14.17
C MET A 65 15.15 11.96 -13.12
N THR A 66 14.55 10.79 -13.27
CA THR A 66 14.73 9.64 -12.37
C THR A 66 15.85 8.73 -12.84
N ASP A 67 16.38 7.92 -11.90
CA ASP A 67 17.35 6.85 -12.17
C ASP A 67 16.68 5.59 -12.76
N ASP A 68 15.40 5.67 -13.12
CA ASP A 68 14.62 4.62 -13.75
C ASP A 68 15.33 4.07 -14.99
N LYS A 69 15.38 2.74 -15.10
CA LYS A 69 16.02 2.06 -16.24
C LYS A 69 15.14 2.11 -17.49
N LEU A 70 13.83 1.89 -17.31
CA LEU A 70 12.85 1.83 -18.39
C LEU A 70 11.98 3.09 -18.37
N LYS A 71 12.07 3.92 -19.40
CA LYS A 71 11.46 5.26 -19.42
C LYS A 71 10.37 5.39 -20.48
N SER A 72 10.56 4.76 -21.64
CA SER A 72 9.71 4.85 -22.82
C SER A 72 8.80 3.64 -23.01
N THR A 73 7.85 3.76 -23.94
CA THR A 73 7.03 2.64 -24.40
C THR A 73 7.91 1.60 -25.10
N ALA A 74 8.91 2.05 -25.86
CA ALA A 74 9.85 1.18 -26.56
C ALA A 74 10.72 0.36 -25.59
N ASP A 75 11.17 0.95 -24.48
CA ASP A 75 11.92 0.24 -23.43
C ASP A 75 11.08 -0.87 -22.82
N ALA A 76 9.79 -0.60 -22.56
CA ALA A 76 8.84 -1.57 -22.02
C ALA A 76 8.63 -2.75 -22.99
N VAL A 77 8.44 -2.46 -24.28
CA VAL A 77 8.30 -3.46 -25.35
C VAL A 77 9.55 -4.34 -25.45
N ALA A 78 10.73 -3.72 -25.51
CA ALA A 78 11.99 -4.44 -25.66
C ALA A 78 12.26 -5.36 -24.46
N SER A 79 12.12 -4.83 -23.25
CA SER A 79 12.39 -5.58 -22.01
C SER A 79 11.37 -6.71 -21.80
N LEU A 80 10.08 -6.45 -22.07
CA LEU A 80 9.06 -7.49 -21.95
C LEU A 80 9.25 -8.59 -23.01
N SER A 81 9.59 -8.22 -24.25
CA SER A 81 9.88 -9.18 -25.31
C SER A 81 11.05 -10.09 -24.94
N GLU A 82 12.13 -9.53 -24.39
CA GLU A 82 13.29 -10.28 -23.91
C GLU A 82 12.92 -11.30 -22.82
N GLU A 83 12.16 -10.86 -21.80
CA GLU A 83 11.67 -11.72 -20.72
C GLU A 83 10.70 -12.82 -21.19
N LEU A 84 10.09 -12.65 -22.36
CA LEU A 84 9.17 -13.60 -22.97
C LEU A 84 9.80 -14.36 -24.14
N ALA A 85 11.12 -14.55 -24.11
CA ALA A 85 11.88 -15.33 -25.09
C ALA A 85 11.73 -14.81 -26.53
N GLY A 86 11.69 -13.48 -26.69
CA GLY A 86 11.58 -12.81 -27.99
C GLY A 86 10.17 -12.79 -28.57
N LYS A 87 9.14 -13.09 -27.76
CA LYS A 87 7.75 -13.06 -28.23
C LYS A 87 7.37 -11.64 -28.68
N PRO A 88 6.79 -11.46 -29.88
CA PRO A 88 6.36 -10.15 -30.35
C PRO A 88 5.32 -9.52 -29.41
N ILE A 89 5.59 -8.28 -28.99
CA ILE A 89 4.69 -7.47 -28.19
C ILE A 89 4.08 -6.40 -29.07
N LYS A 90 2.76 -6.34 -29.12
CA LYS A 90 2.03 -5.28 -29.83
C LYS A 90 1.75 -4.13 -28.87
N VAL A 91 1.57 -2.93 -29.41
CA VAL A 91 1.18 -1.75 -28.62
C VAL A 91 -0.08 -1.17 -29.22
N SER A 92 -1.17 -1.17 -28.46
CA SER A 92 -2.37 -0.43 -28.80
C SER A 92 -2.39 0.85 -27.99
N THR A 93 -2.45 1.98 -28.69
CA THR A 93 -2.60 3.30 -28.09
C THR A 93 -4.04 3.80 -28.21
N SER A 94 -4.43 4.70 -27.32
CA SER A 94 -5.76 5.30 -27.37
C SER A 94 -6.02 6.10 -28.65
N VAL A 95 -4.98 6.52 -29.37
CA VAL A 95 -5.09 7.31 -30.61
C VAL A 95 -4.92 6.49 -31.88
N ASP A 96 -4.65 5.19 -31.83
CA ASP A 96 -4.36 4.35 -33.01
C ASP A 96 -5.38 4.54 -34.14
N TYR A 97 -6.68 4.46 -33.82
CA TYR A 97 -7.76 4.56 -34.79
C TYR A 97 -7.89 5.96 -35.42
N MET A 98 -7.26 6.98 -34.84
CA MET A 98 -7.20 8.34 -35.41
C MET A 98 -6.05 8.51 -36.39
N PHE A 99 -5.06 7.61 -36.35
CA PHE A 99 -3.85 7.67 -37.17
C PHE A 99 -3.68 6.44 -38.07
N GLY A 100 -4.76 5.67 -38.28
CA GLY A 100 -4.80 4.54 -39.19
C GLY A 100 -5.42 3.30 -38.55
N LYS A 101 -4.78 2.15 -38.76
CA LYS A 101 -5.20 0.87 -38.17
C LYS A 101 -4.65 0.72 -36.76
N GLN A 102 -5.24 -0.20 -36.00
CA GLN A 102 -4.70 -0.62 -34.71
C GLN A 102 -3.23 -1.03 -34.83
N PHE A 103 -2.44 -0.71 -33.79
CA PHE A 103 -1.00 -0.94 -33.68
C PHE A 103 -0.10 -0.07 -34.59
N ALA A 104 -0.65 0.79 -35.44
CA ALA A 104 0.14 1.57 -36.40
C ALA A 104 0.82 2.80 -35.76
N TYR A 105 0.27 3.32 -34.67
CA TYR A 105 0.76 4.57 -34.07
C TYR A 105 2.09 4.41 -33.34
N PHE A 106 2.39 3.21 -32.87
CA PHE A 106 3.53 2.95 -32.00
C PHE A 106 4.89 3.38 -32.60
N GLU A 107 5.12 3.17 -33.91
CA GLU A 107 6.39 3.58 -34.54
C GLU A 107 6.59 5.10 -34.53
N GLN A 108 5.50 5.86 -34.67
CA GLN A 108 5.52 7.32 -34.57
C GLN A 108 5.77 7.78 -33.14
N LEU A 109 5.16 7.08 -32.17
CA LEU A 109 5.35 7.35 -30.75
C LEU A 109 6.80 7.05 -30.33
N LYS A 110 7.34 5.89 -30.72
CA LYS A 110 8.70 5.47 -30.44
C LYS A 110 9.73 6.50 -30.90
N SER A 111 9.66 6.93 -32.15
CA SER A 111 10.58 7.93 -32.71
C SER A 111 10.52 9.26 -31.94
N PHE A 112 9.32 9.65 -31.50
CA PHE A 112 9.13 10.84 -30.68
C PHE A 112 9.69 10.68 -29.26
N GLU A 113 9.45 9.54 -28.59
CA GLU A 113 9.97 9.28 -27.25
C GLU A 113 11.51 9.25 -27.24
N GLU A 114 12.14 8.67 -28.27
CA GLU A 114 13.59 8.66 -28.47
C GLU A 114 14.14 10.10 -28.63
N LEU A 115 13.53 10.91 -29.50
CA LEU A 115 13.88 12.32 -29.69
C LEU A 115 13.75 13.10 -28.38
N PHE A 116 12.68 12.86 -27.63
CA PHE A 116 12.39 13.55 -26.38
C PHE A 116 13.40 13.20 -25.29
N LEU A 117 13.68 11.91 -25.09
CA LEU A 117 14.64 11.44 -24.09
C LEU A 117 16.06 11.91 -24.41
N ALA A 118 16.46 11.90 -25.69
CA ALA A 118 17.73 12.47 -26.13
C ALA A 118 17.85 13.97 -25.78
N ASN A 119 16.73 14.70 -25.81
CA ASN A 119 16.70 16.13 -25.49
C ASN A 119 16.48 16.44 -23.98
N ALA A 120 16.23 15.44 -23.14
CA ALA A 120 15.89 15.70 -21.73
C ALA A 120 17.04 16.34 -20.94
N ASN A 121 18.28 15.91 -21.18
CA ASN A 121 19.47 16.52 -20.57
C ASN A 121 19.67 17.97 -21.02
N ASN A 122 19.35 18.27 -22.28
CA ASN A 122 19.44 19.61 -22.83
C ASN A 122 18.45 20.57 -22.16
N ARG A 123 17.22 20.13 -21.89
CA ARG A 123 16.23 20.93 -21.16
C ARG A 123 16.69 21.31 -19.75
N LYS A 124 17.30 20.37 -19.02
CA LYS A 124 17.87 20.66 -17.69
C LYS A 124 18.98 21.71 -17.78
N ARG A 125 19.87 21.56 -18.78
CA ARG A 125 20.94 22.53 -19.03
C ARG A 125 20.39 23.89 -19.44
N LEU A 126 19.37 23.92 -20.28
CA LEU A 126 18.71 25.14 -20.72
C LEU A 126 18.10 25.90 -19.54
N GLY A 127 17.41 25.21 -18.63
CA GLY A 127 16.88 25.82 -17.40
C GLY A 127 17.98 26.41 -16.51
N MET A 128 19.13 25.73 -16.36
CA MET A 128 20.28 26.29 -15.63
C MET A 128 20.89 27.49 -16.37
N HIS A 129 21.01 27.42 -17.71
CA HIS A 129 21.49 28.51 -18.53
C HIS A 129 20.62 29.77 -18.36
N GLU A 130 19.30 29.64 -18.45
CA GLU A 130 18.36 30.75 -18.25
C GLU A 130 18.47 31.36 -16.85
N ASP A 131 18.66 30.53 -15.82
CA ASP A 131 18.87 31.01 -14.45
C ASP A 131 20.19 31.79 -14.33
N TYR A 132 21.28 31.27 -14.91
CA TYR A 132 22.57 31.97 -14.94
C TYR A 132 22.48 33.29 -15.72
N VAL A 133 21.76 33.34 -16.85
CA VAL A 133 21.51 34.59 -17.58
C VAL A 133 20.80 35.61 -16.70
N LYS A 134 19.73 35.23 -16.00
CA LYS A 134 19.01 36.12 -15.07
C LYS A 134 19.89 36.61 -13.92
N GLN A 135 20.72 35.73 -13.35
CA GLN A 135 21.66 36.11 -12.31
C GLN A 135 22.72 37.10 -12.81
N ILE A 136 23.27 36.87 -14.01
CA ILE A 136 24.23 37.77 -14.68
C ILE A 136 23.59 39.14 -14.93
N GLU A 137 22.35 39.19 -15.41
CA GLU A 137 21.61 40.46 -15.58
C GLU A 137 21.41 41.19 -14.26
N GLY A 138 21.06 40.46 -13.19
CA GLY A 138 20.97 41.02 -11.83
C GLY A 138 22.29 41.58 -11.33
N LEU A 139 23.41 40.90 -11.59
CA LEU A 139 24.75 41.37 -11.25
C LEU A 139 25.16 42.60 -12.07
N LYS A 140 24.82 42.65 -13.37
CA LYS A 140 25.05 43.84 -14.22
C LYS A 140 24.34 45.07 -13.64
N LYS A 141 23.07 44.94 -13.24
CA LYS A 141 22.32 46.04 -12.60
C LYS A 141 22.94 46.47 -11.26
N LYS A 142 23.46 45.54 -10.45
CA LYS A 142 24.14 45.87 -9.20
C LYS A 142 25.49 46.58 -9.43
N LEU A 143 26.23 46.17 -10.46
CA LEU A 143 27.50 46.79 -10.84
C LEU A 143 27.34 48.26 -11.22
N GLU A 144 26.20 48.65 -11.82
CA GLU A 144 25.90 50.04 -12.19
C GLU A 144 25.85 50.99 -10.99
N THR A 145 25.59 50.48 -9.77
CA THR A 145 25.40 51.30 -8.56
C THR A 145 26.39 50.98 -7.43
N ALA A 146 27.37 50.10 -7.66
CA ALA A 146 28.28 49.61 -6.62
C ALA A 146 29.53 50.49 -6.43
N GLU A 147 30.02 50.62 -5.19
CA GLU A 147 31.26 51.33 -4.85
C GLU A 147 32.50 50.39 -4.83
N GLU A 148 33.71 50.96 -4.93
CA GLU A 148 35.02 50.26 -4.84
C GLU A 148 35.29 49.86 -3.36
N PRO A 149 34.82 48.68 -2.90
CA PRO A 149 35.44 47.39 -3.24
C PRO A 149 34.45 46.28 -3.68
N GLU A 150 33.15 46.58 -3.75
CA GLU A 150 32.12 45.62 -4.17
C GLU A 150 32.20 45.33 -5.67
N HIS A 151 32.64 46.32 -6.46
CA HIS A 151 32.75 46.22 -7.91
C HIS A 151 33.64 45.04 -8.36
N SER A 152 34.78 44.81 -7.71
CA SER A 152 35.68 43.69 -8.01
C SER A 152 35.04 42.32 -7.69
N LYS A 153 34.33 42.22 -6.55
CA LYS A 153 33.64 40.99 -6.15
C LYS A 153 32.48 40.65 -7.10
N LEU A 154 31.66 41.63 -7.46
CA LEU A 154 30.52 41.46 -8.37
C LEU A 154 30.98 41.10 -9.78
N ASN A 155 32.05 41.73 -10.29
CA ASN A 155 32.61 41.37 -11.60
C ASN A 155 33.17 39.95 -11.63
N LYS A 156 33.85 39.51 -10.57
CA LYS A 156 34.32 38.13 -10.46
C LYS A 156 33.16 37.13 -10.47
N ALA A 157 32.12 37.37 -9.66
CA ALA A 157 30.93 36.51 -9.62
C ALA A 157 30.23 36.43 -10.98
N LYS A 158 30.12 37.56 -11.67
CA LYS A 158 29.56 37.64 -13.03
C LYS A 158 30.37 36.79 -14.01
N LEU A 159 31.69 36.96 -14.05
CA LEU A 159 32.58 36.22 -14.94
C LEU A 159 32.53 34.71 -14.67
N ASP A 160 32.43 34.31 -13.40
CA ASP A 160 32.33 32.91 -13.03
C ASP A 160 31.00 32.29 -13.48
N LEU A 161 29.89 33.04 -13.43
CA LEU A 161 28.61 32.61 -14.01
C LEU A 161 28.64 32.56 -15.56
N GLU A 162 29.29 33.52 -16.22
CA GLU A 162 29.41 33.55 -17.69
C GLU A 162 30.12 32.30 -18.23
N LYS A 163 31.09 31.74 -17.48
CA LYS A 163 31.76 30.47 -17.82
C LYS A 163 30.85 29.24 -17.75
N LEU A 164 29.73 29.32 -17.03
CA LEU A 164 28.74 28.24 -16.90
C LEU A 164 27.66 28.29 -17.98
N LEU A 165 27.62 29.34 -18.81
CA LEU A 165 26.67 29.45 -19.89
C LEU A 165 26.99 28.42 -21.00
N ILE A 166 25.92 27.81 -21.53
CA ILE A 166 25.97 26.98 -22.72
C ILE A 166 26.48 27.82 -23.92
N PRO A 167 27.44 27.30 -24.71
CA PRO A 167 27.89 27.94 -25.94
C PRO A 167 26.76 28.17 -26.94
N GLU A 168 26.81 29.28 -27.69
CA GLU A 168 25.73 29.70 -28.60
C GLU A 168 25.39 28.67 -29.68
N ALA A 169 26.40 28.00 -30.25
CA ALA A 169 26.19 26.94 -31.24
C ALA A 169 25.45 25.72 -30.67
N GLU A 170 25.76 25.35 -29.42
CA GLU A 170 25.08 24.26 -28.73
C GLU A 170 23.65 24.66 -28.34
N LEU A 171 23.48 25.89 -27.86
CA LEU A 171 22.17 26.46 -27.54
C LEU A 171 21.24 26.47 -28.76
N ALA A 172 21.75 26.79 -29.95
CA ALA A 172 20.99 26.75 -31.20
C ALA A 172 20.48 25.34 -31.55
N GLU A 173 21.31 24.30 -31.34
CA GLU A 173 20.89 22.91 -31.55
C GLU A 173 19.84 22.47 -30.51
N ILE A 174 19.97 22.89 -29.25
CA ILE A 174 18.96 22.64 -28.21
C ILE A 174 17.61 23.22 -28.62
N TYR A 175 17.57 24.50 -29.01
CA TYR A 175 16.33 25.15 -29.44
C TYR A 175 15.73 24.53 -30.70
N LYS A 176 16.56 24.05 -31.64
CA LYS A 176 16.11 23.34 -32.83
C LYS A 176 15.41 22.02 -32.47
N LEU A 177 15.98 21.24 -31.56
CA LEU A 177 15.36 20.01 -31.07
C LEU A 177 14.05 20.29 -30.33
N GLU A 178 14.01 21.33 -29.51
CA GLU A 178 12.76 21.75 -28.85
C GLU A 178 11.69 22.16 -29.85
N ALA A 179 12.03 22.95 -30.87
CA ALA A 179 11.12 23.34 -31.92
C ALA A 179 10.59 22.12 -32.69
N GLN A 180 11.44 21.12 -32.96
CA GLN A 180 11.03 19.86 -33.60
C GLN A 180 10.01 19.10 -32.73
N ILE A 181 10.27 18.94 -31.43
CA ILE A 181 9.35 18.28 -30.49
C ILE A 181 8.00 19.02 -30.46
N GLN A 182 8.01 20.35 -30.36
CA GLN A 182 6.78 21.14 -30.33
C GLN A 182 6.01 21.04 -31.65
N GLN A 183 6.71 20.98 -32.78
CA GLN A 183 6.08 20.82 -34.08
C GLN A 183 5.41 19.45 -34.22
N GLU A 184 6.03 18.37 -33.72
CA GLU A 184 5.41 17.04 -33.73
C GLU A 184 4.13 16.99 -32.89
N ILE A 185 4.15 17.60 -31.69
CA ILE A 185 2.95 17.69 -30.83
C ILE A 185 1.85 18.50 -31.54
N LYS A 186 2.21 19.62 -32.16
CA LYS A 186 1.27 20.46 -32.92
C LYS A 186 0.65 19.70 -34.10
N ASN A 187 1.45 18.89 -34.80
CA ASN A 187 0.98 18.05 -35.90
C ASN A 187 -0.02 16.99 -35.42
N GLU A 188 0.28 16.29 -34.30
CA GLU A 188 -0.63 15.33 -33.68
C GLU A 188 -1.97 15.99 -33.30
N LYS A 189 -1.93 17.12 -32.57
CA LYS A 189 -3.14 17.86 -32.17
C LYS A 189 -3.99 18.28 -33.37
N SER A 190 -3.35 18.72 -34.45
CA SER A 190 -4.06 19.13 -35.67
C SER A 190 -4.73 17.94 -36.36
N ALA A 191 -4.07 16.78 -36.40
CA ALA A 191 -4.64 15.56 -36.97
C ALA A 191 -5.82 15.05 -36.14
N ILE A 192 -5.73 15.08 -34.81
CA ILE A 192 -6.85 14.72 -33.92
C ILE A 192 -8.02 15.67 -34.10
N ALA A 193 -7.78 16.98 -34.13
CA ALA A 193 -8.84 17.96 -34.36
C ALA A 193 -9.55 17.74 -35.71
N GLN A 194 -8.80 17.38 -36.75
CA GLN A 194 -9.36 17.02 -38.04
C GLN A 194 -10.19 15.72 -37.96
N TYR A 195 -9.69 14.69 -37.26
CA TYR A 195 -10.42 13.45 -37.05
C TYR A 195 -11.77 13.68 -36.36
N VAL A 196 -11.80 14.46 -35.27
CA VAL A 196 -13.03 14.82 -34.53
C VAL A 196 -14.03 15.53 -35.44
N LYS A 197 -13.55 16.41 -36.33
CA LYS A 197 -14.41 17.12 -37.30
C LYS A 197 -15.00 16.17 -38.35
N GLU A 198 -14.23 15.18 -38.78
CA GLU A 198 -14.66 14.18 -39.78
C GLU A 198 -15.56 13.09 -39.20
N HIS A 199 -15.48 12.84 -37.88
CA HIS A 199 -16.21 11.79 -37.15
C HIS A 199 -17.11 12.40 -36.05
N PRO A 200 -18.22 13.08 -36.38
CA PRO A 200 -19.07 13.77 -35.41
C PRO A 200 -19.74 12.82 -34.38
N GLU A 201 -19.78 11.52 -34.65
CA GLU A 201 -20.20 10.46 -33.73
C GLU A 201 -19.20 10.20 -32.61
N TYR A 202 -17.92 10.52 -32.81
CA TYR A 202 -16.91 10.44 -31.75
C TYR A 202 -17.19 11.50 -30.68
N LYS A 203 -17.29 11.05 -29.42
CA LYS A 203 -17.54 11.91 -28.26
C LYS A 203 -16.36 11.81 -27.30
N THR A 204 -15.87 12.96 -26.88
CA THR A 204 -14.89 13.08 -25.81
C THR A 204 -15.18 14.33 -24.99
N THR A 205 -14.81 14.28 -23.71
CA THR A 205 -14.84 15.45 -22.81
C THR A 205 -13.52 16.20 -22.81
N ASP A 206 -12.49 15.69 -23.49
CA ASP A 206 -11.21 16.38 -23.63
C ASP A 206 -11.32 17.55 -24.62
N PRO A 207 -10.90 18.76 -24.25
CA PRO A 207 -11.03 19.94 -25.11
C PRO A 207 -10.14 19.90 -26.36
N GLU A 208 -9.09 19.08 -26.37
CA GLU A 208 -8.20 18.90 -27.53
C GLU A 208 -8.58 17.69 -28.39
N GLY A 209 -9.65 16.97 -28.03
CA GLY A 209 -10.19 15.85 -28.81
C GLY A 209 -9.60 14.49 -28.45
N TYR A 210 -8.69 14.39 -27.48
CA TYR A 210 -8.07 13.12 -27.11
C TYR A 210 -9.08 12.14 -26.49
N PRO A 211 -8.90 10.83 -26.67
CA PRO A 211 -9.72 9.83 -26.00
C PRO A 211 -9.48 9.84 -24.50
N VAL A 212 -10.56 9.92 -23.73
CA VAL A 212 -10.54 9.97 -22.25
C VAL A 212 -10.77 8.63 -21.58
N ASN A 213 -11.38 7.66 -22.28
CA ASN A 213 -11.65 6.32 -21.76
C ASN A 213 -11.06 5.24 -22.68
N LYS A 214 -10.92 4.02 -22.17
CA LYS A 214 -10.36 2.87 -22.88
C LYS A 214 -11.42 2.00 -23.58
N GLN A 215 -12.71 2.27 -23.38
CA GLN A 215 -13.80 1.50 -24.01
C GLN A 215 -13.74 1.55 -25.55
N GLN A 216 -13.61 2.75 -26.12
CA GLN A 216 -13.55 2.90 -27.58
C GLN A 216 -12.28 2.26 -28.17
N GLN A 217 -11.14 2.40 -27.46
CA GLN A 217 -9.90 1.72 -27.82
C GLN A 217 -10.08 0.19 -27.85
N LEU A 218 -10.69 -0.39 -26.81
CA LEU A 218 -10.97 -1.82 -26.73
C LEU A 218 -11.90 -2.29 -27.85
N LYS A 219 -12.93 -1.51 -28.17
CA LYS A 219 -13.87 -1.80 -29.27
C LYS A 219 -13.15 -1.92 -30.61
N GLU A 220 -12.31 -0.94 -30.96
CA GLU A 220 -11.55 -0.98 -32.21
C GLU A 220 -10.48 -2.08 -32.20
N LEU A 221 -9.86 -2.34 -31.05
CA LEU A 221 -8.90 -3.44 -30.88
C LEU A 221 -9.55 -4.80 -31.11
N ARG A 222 -10.73 -5.04 -30.53
CA ARG A 222 -11.51 -6.29 -30.74
C ARG A 222 -11.85 -6.50 -32.20
N LYS A 223 -12.25 -5.45 -32.93
CA LYS A 223 -12.51 -5.54 -34.38
C LYS A 223 -11.27 -6.00 -35.14
N GLU A 224 -10.09 -5.47 -34.81
CA GLU A 224 -8.83 -5.88 -35.44
C GLU A 224 -8.48 -7.34 -35.12
N LEU A 225 -8.58 -7.73 -33.84
CA LEU A 225 -8.16 -9.07 -33.39
C LEU A 225 -9.08 -10.21 -33.87
N THR A 226 -10.31 -9.89 -34.26
CA THR A 226 -11.35 -10.84 -34.70
C THR A 226 -11.60 -10.82 -36.21
N GLN A 227 -10.77 -10.13 -37.00
CA GLN A 227 -10.88 -10.13 -38.48
C GLN A 227 -10.79 -11.54 -39.09
N ASP A 228 -10.08 -12.44 -38.41
CA ASP A 228 -9.94 -13.85 -38.79
C ASP A 228 -11.12 -14.75 -38.35
N GLY A 229 -12.16 -14.17 -37.74
CA GLY A 229 -13.32 -14.88 -37.22
C GLY A 229 -13.10 -15.55 -35.85
N SER A 230 -11.96 -15.30 -35.19
CA SER A 230 -11.67 -15.83 -33.86
C SER A 230 -12.58 -15.24 -32.79
N GLU A 231 -12.85 -16.02 -31.74
CA GLU A 231 -13.40 -15.51 -30.48
C GLU A 231 -12.27 -15.07 -29.55
N LEU A 232 -12.54 -14.13 -28.64
CA LEU A 232 -11.53 -13.59 -27.72
C LEU A 232 -11.76 -14.04 -26.28
N GLU A 233 -10.67 -14.44 -25.61
CA GLU A 233 -10.58 -14.54 -24.16
C GLU A 233 -9.53 -13.53 -23.70
N GLU A 234 -9.96 -12.47 -23.01
CA GLU A 234 -9.12 -11.32 -22.69
C GLU A 234 -8.86 -11.23 -21.18
N ASP A 235 -7.59 -11.19 -20.79
CA ASP A 235 -7.19 -10.77 -19.44
C ASP A 235 -6.66 -9.33 -19.52
N TYR A 236 -7.20 -8.42 -18.71
CA TYR A 236 -6.82 -7.02 -18.64
C TYR A 236 -6.17 -6.68 -17.29
N PHE A 237 -4.95 -6.15 -17.33
CA PHE A 237 -4.12 -5.81 -16.18
C PHE A 237 -3.91 -4.29 -16.12
N ASP A 238 -4.32 -3.65 -15.02
CA ASP A 238 -4.21 -2.20 -14.81
C ASP A 238 -4.06 -1.90 -13.30
N ASP A 239 -3.37 -0.82 -12.96
CA ASP A 239 -3.17 -0.35 -11.58
C ASP A 239 -4.22 0.68 -11.14
N SER A 240 -5.07 1.13 -12.06
CA SER A 240 -6.20 2.02 -11.82
C SER A 240 -7.51 1.24 -11.76
N TYR A 241 -8.10 1.18 -10.57
CA TYR A 241 -9.43 0.61 -10.37
C TYR A 241 -10.49 1.27 -11.26
N LEU A 242 -10.37 2.58 -11.52
CA LEU A 242 -11.30 3.30 -12.38
C LEU A 242 -11.22 2.81 -13.82
N ASN A 243 -10.02 2.55 -14.35
CA ASN A 243 -9.83 1.99 -15.68
C ASN A 243 -10.45 0.58 -15.79
N LEU A 244 -10.35 -0.23 -14.74
CA LEU A 244 -11.00 -1.55 -14.69
C LEU A 244 -12.54 -1.42 -14.63
N LEU A 245 -13.04 -0.42 -13.92
CA LEU A 245 -14.47 -0.16 -13.78
C LEU A 245 -15.11 0.27 -15.11
N GLU A 246 -14.37 0.95 -15.98
CA GLU A 246 -14.85 1.39 -17.30
C GLU A 246 -15.45 0.26 -18.15
N PHE A 247 -15.08 -1.00 -17.91
CA PHE A 247 -15.57 -2.12 -18.71
C PHE A 247 -16.79 -2.83 -18.10
N GLU A 248 -17.32 -2.39 -16.96
CA GLU A 248 -18.39 -3.10 -16.25
C GLU A 248 -19.67 -3.25 -17.07
N ASP A 249 -20.03 -2.23 -17.86
CA ASP A 249 -21.27 -2.20 -18.66
C ASP A 249 -21.12 -2.83 -20.06
N LEU A 250 -19.96 -3.41 -20.37
CA LEU A 250 -19.79 -4.12 -21.64
C LEU A 250 -20.55 -5.45 -21.62
N GLU A 251 -21.17 -5.81 -22.74
CA GLU A 251 -21.86 -7.11 -22.91
C GLU A 251 -20.92 -8.29 -22.62
N THR A 252 -19.67 -8.18 -23.06
CA THR A 252 -18.60 -9.13 -22.75
C THR A 252 -17.39 -8.36 -22.19
N PRO A 253 -17.27 -8.19 -20.87
CA PRO A 253 -16.12 -7.53 -20.27
C PRO A 253 -14.89 -8.46 -20.27
N PRO A 254 -13.66 -7.94 -20.37
CA PRO A 254 -12.47 -8.76 -20.15
C PRO A 254 -12.40 -9.26 -18.70
N ASN A 255 -11.60 -10.30 -18.45
CA ASN A 255 -11.21 -10.67 -17.10
C ASN A 255 -10.29 -9.58 -16.55
N ARG A 256 -10.71 -8.90 -15.48
CA ARG A 256 -10.03 -7.71 -14.97
C ARG A 256 -9.17 -8.03 -13.76
N PHE A 257 -7.93 -7.57 -13.76
CA PHE A 257 -6.95 -7.76 -12.70
C PHE A 257 -6.35 -6.42 -12.30
N MET A 258 -6.50 -6.11 -11.01
CA MET A 258 -5.87 -4.96 -10.37
C MET A 258 -4.43 -5.29 -10.03
N ILE A 259 -3.50 -4.44 -10.47
CA ILE A 259 -2.09 -4.51 -10.10
C ILE A 259 -1.83 -3.52 -8.96
N LEU A 260 -1.36 -4.03 -7.82
CA LEU A 260 -1.02 -3.23 -6.64
C LEU A 260 0.43 -3.54 -6.24
N GLY A 261 1.36 -2.82 -6.85
CA GLY A 261 2.78 -3.16 -6.78
C GLY A 261 2.99 -4.58 -7.31
N ASP A 262 3.59 -5.44 -6.48
CA ASP A 262 3.88 -6.83 -6.85
C ASP A 262 2.65 -7.76 -6.81
N ASN A 263 1.51 -7.29 -6.29
CA ASN A 263 0.31 -8.10 -6.13
C ASN A 263 -0.64 -7.96 -7.32
N MET A 264 -1.26 -9.07 -7.68
CA MET A 264 -2.30 -9.14 -8.70
C MET A 264 -3.58 -9.66 -8.07
N ILE A 265 -4.64 -8.87 -8.16
CA ILE A 265 -5.91 -9.13 -7.48
C ILE A 265 -7.03 -9.11 -8.52
N PRO A 266 -7.84 -10.17 -8.67
CA PRO A 266 -9.04 -10.11 -9.50
C PRO A 266 -9.93 -8.92 -9.11
N PHE A 267 -10.42 -8.15 -10.09
CA PHE A 267 -11.19 -6.93 -9.86
C PHE A 267 -12.36 -7.12 -8.88
N LYS A 268 -13.07 -8.24 -8.99
CA LYS A 268 -14.19 -8.59 -8.10
C LYS A 268 -13.78 -8.75 -6.63
N GLN A 269 -12.54 -9.14 -6.35
CA GLN A 269 -12.02 -9.34 -5.00
C GLN A 269 -11.54 -8.05 -4.34
N VAL A 270 -11.23 -6.99 -5.10
CA VAL A 270 -10.70 -5.73 -4.55
C VAL A 270 -11.62 -5.15 -3.47
N GLY A 271 -12.93 -5.10 -3.74
CA GLY A 271 -13.91 -4.62 -2.77
C GLY A 271 -14.11 -5.55 -1.58
N GLU A 272 -14.02 -6.87 -1.77
CA GLU A 272 -14.15 -7.87 -0.71
C GLU A 272 -12.95 -7.84 0.25
N ASP A 273 -11.73 -7.78 -0.29
CA ASP A 273 -10.49 -7.69 0.47
C ASP A 273 -10.44 -6.40 1.30
N LEU A 274 -10.83 -5.27 0.70
CA LEU A 274 -10.90 -4.00 1.42
C LEU A 274 -11.91 -4.07 2.58
N LYS A 275 -13.10 -4.62 2.34
CA LYS A 275 -14.12 -4.82 3.39
C LYS A 275 -13.58 -5.68 4.52
N LYS A 276 -12.90 -6.78 4.20
CA LYS A 276 -12.32 -7.70 5.19
C LYS A 276 -11.27 -7.02 6.07
N ILE A 277 -10.33 -6.29 5.46
CA ILE A 277 -9.28 -5.57 6.20
C ILE A 277 -9.92 -4.47 7.06
N ASN A 278 -10.87 -3.70 6.52
CA ASN A 278 -11.57 -2.67 7.28
C ASN A 278 -12.36 -3.23 8.46
N ALA A 279 -12.97 -4.40 8.33
CA ALA A 279 -13.64 -5.08 9.43
C ALA A 279 -12.64 -5.44 10.55
N GLU A 280 -11.44 -5.92 10.20
CA GLU A 280 -10.39 -6.25 11.15
C GLU A 280 -9.87 -5.01 11.91
N ILE A 281 -9.63 -3.91 11.19
CA ILE A 281 -9.20 -2.63 11.80
C ILE A 281 -10.30 -2.07 12.71
N THR A 282 -11.56 -2.16 12.27
CA THR A 282 -12.72 -1.72 13.05
C THR A 282 -12.87 -2.53 14.33
N GLN A 283 -12.74 -3.86 14.24
CA GLN A 283 -12.77 -4.73 15.40
C GLN A 283 -11.68 -4.38 16.40
N LEU A 284 -10.45 -4.18 15.92
CA LEU A 284 -9.33 -3.79 16.78
C LEU A 284 -9.57 -2.43 17.47
N ARG A 285 -10.12 -1.45 16.73
CA ARG A 285 -10.52 -0.16 17.29
C ARG A 285 -11.55 -0.34 18.41
N VAL A 286 -12.62 -1.10 18.19
CA VAL A 286 -13.65 -1.38 19.21
C VAL A 286 -13.03 -2.02 20.47
N GLU A 287 -12.05 -2.91 20.30
CA GLU A 287 -11.36 -3.51 21.44
C GLU A 287 -10.52 -2.49 22.23
N TYR A 288 -9.82 -1.57 21.56
CA TYR A 288 -9.16 -0.44 22.23
C TYR A 288 -10.15 0.45 22.97
N GLU A 289 -11.26 0.82 22.33
CA GLU A 289 -12.33 1.61 22.95
C GLU A 289 -12.88 0.91 24.22
N LYS A 290 -13.07 -0.41 24.16
CA LYS A 290 -13.52 -1.22 25.30
C LYS A 290 -12.49 -1.20 26.45
N VAL A 291 -11.20 -1.38 26.16
CA VAL A 291 -10.15 -1.30 27.19
C VAL A 291 -10.11 0.09 27.83
N ILE A 292 -10.17 1.15 27.02
CA ILE A 292 -10.14 2.54 27.49
C ILE A 292 -11.34 2.85 28.38
N ARG A 293 -12.55 2.46 27.96
CA ARG A 293 -13.78 2.72 28.69
C ARG A 293 -13.91 1.84 29.93
N ASP A 294 -13.89 0.52 29.75
CA ASP A 294 -14.31 -0.43 30.77
C ASP A 294 -13.17 -0.72 31.76
N THR A 295 -11.91 -0.57 31.32
CA THR A 295 -10.74 -0.97 32.11
C THR A 295 -9.93 0.22 32.61
N LEU A 296 -9.76 1.25 31.79
CA LEU A 296 -9.03 2.47 32.16
C LEU A 296 -9.93 3.58 32.72
N GLY A 297 -11.26 3.43 32.61
CA GLY A 297 -12.24 4.37 33.15
C GLY A 297 -12.27 5.72 32.42
N MET A 298 -11.87 5.76 31.15
CA MET A 298 -11.77 6.98 30.36
C MET A 298 -12.95 7.12 29.38
N ASN A 299 -13.37 8.36 29.13
CA ASN A 299 -14.37 8.63 28.10
C ASN A 299 -13.71 8.61 26.71
N VAL A 300 -14.15 7.69 25.85
CA VAL A 300 -13.60 7.50 24.49
C VAL A 300 -13.71 8.76 23.63
N SER A 301 -14.83 9.50 23.70
CA SER A 301 -15.00 10.73 22.93
C SER A 301 -13.98 11.80 23.31
N ILE A 302 -13.75 11.98 24.62
CA ILE A 302 -12.73 12.92 25.10
C ILE A 302 -11.34 12.48 24.63
N VAL A 303 -11.06 11.18 24.73
CA VAL A 303 -9.78 10.59 24.34
C VAL A 303 -9.43 10.82 22.86
N LEU A 304 -10.41 10.66 21.98
CA LEU A 304 -10.21 10.88 20.55
C LEU A 304 -9.88 12.34 20.22
N GLU A 305 -10.29 13.29 21.06
CA GLU A 305 -10.03 14.72 20.90
C GLU A 305 -8.77 15.21 21.66
N MET A 306 -8.13 14.36 22.47
CA MET A 306 -6.94 14.74 23.24
C MET A 306 -5.78 15.13 22.33
N LYS A 307 -5.13 16.25 22.64
CA LYS A 307 -3.91 16.71 21.97
C LYS A 307 -2.68 15.99 22.52
N SER A 308 -1.61 15.96 21.73
CA SER A 308 -0.34 15.29 22.10
C SER A 308 0.22 15.70 23.47
N VAL A 309 0.05 16.98 23.86
CA VAL A 309 0.48 17.47 25.18
C VAL A 309 -0.31 16.77 26.30
N GLN A 310 -1.64 16.70 26.18
CA GLN A 310 -2.50 16.04 27.17
C GLN A 310 -2.25 14.53 27.24
N ILE A 311 -1.93 13.91 26.10
CA ILE A 311 -1.58 12.48 26.03
C ILE A 311 -0.25 12.22 26.73
N ASN A 312 0.72 13.13 26.61
CA ASN A 312 2.02 12.99 27.25
C ASN A 312 1.97 13.05 28.78
N ASP A 313 0.94 13.68 29.33
CA ASP A 313 0.71 13.75 30.79
C ASP A 313 0.06 12.47 31.35
N LEU A 314 -0.48 11.60 30.49
CA LEU A 314 -1.03 10.32 30.91
C LEU A 314 0.08 9.36 31.36
N GLN A 315 -0.22 8.58 32.40
CA GLN A 315 0.63 7.48 32.83
C GLN A 315 0.39 6.22 31.98
N GLU A 316 1.34 5.30 31.97
CA GLU A 316 1.10 3.98 31.38
C GLU A 316 0.14 3.16 32.27
N PRO A 317 -0.81 2.40 31.67
CA PRO A 317 -0.95 2.10 30.24
C PRO A 317 -1.89 3.06 29.46
N HIS A 318 -2.44 4.10 30.12
CA HIS A 318 -3.40 5.04 29.52
C HIS A 318 -2.82 5.76 28.30
N LYS A 319 -1.58 6.26 28.42
CA LYS A 319 -0.88 6.93 27.32
C LYS A 319 -0.81 6.06 26.07
N THR A 320 -0.35 4.82 26.21
CA THR A 320 -0.26 3.87 25.09
C THR A 320 -1.62 3.60 24.49
N ALA A 321 -2.63 3.27 25.30
CA ALA A 321 -3.98 2.96 24.81
C ALA A 321 -4.57 4.08 23.97
N VAL A 322 -4.50 5.33 24.46
CA VAL A 322 -4.98 6.52 23.75
C VAL A 322 -4.23 6.72 22.44
N THR A 323 -2.90 6.68 22.49
CA THR A 323 -2.04 6.88 21.30
C THR A 323 -2.36 5.87 20.21
N LYS A 324 -2.53 4.60 20.57
CA LYS A 324 -2.83 3.53 19.60
C LYS A 324 -4.27 3.62 19.06
N LEU A 325 -5.24 3.98 19.89
CA LEU A 325 -6.62 4.22 19.43
C LEU A 325 -6.68 5.37 18.41
N GLN A 326 -6.06 6.51 18.72
CA GLN A 326 -6.01 7.65 17.77
C GLN A 326 -5.30 7.26 16.48
N LYS A 327 -4.26 6.42 16.56
CA LYS A 327 -3.58 5.91 15.37
C LYS A 327 -4.48 5.02 14.51
N LEU A 328 -5.30 4.16 15.11
CA LEU A 328 -6.28 3.34 14.38
C LEU A 328 -7.32 4.19 13.67
N VAL A 329 -7.84 5.24 14.32
CA VAL A 329 -8.78 6.18 13.69
C VAL A 329 -8.12 6.88 12.51
N GLN A 330 -6.89 7.37 12.68
CA GLN A 330 -6.13 7.98 11.58
C GLN A 330 -5.93 7.02 10.40
N ILE A 331 -5.62 5.74 10.67
CA ILE A 331 -5.49 4.72 9.62
C ILE A 331 -6.82 4.52 8.88
N GLN A 332 -7.95 4.42 9.60
CA GLN A 332 -9.28 4.32 8.99
C GLN A 332 -9.60 5.54 8.11
N ASP A 333 -9.29 6.74 8.58
CA ASP A 333 -9.52 7.97 7.82
C ASP A 333 -8.68 8.00 6.54
N TRP A 334 -7.42 7.57 6.58
CA TRP A 334 -6.58 7.45 5.39
C TRP A 334 -7.15 6.45 4.39
N ILE A 335 -7.57 5.27 4.84
CA ILE A 335 -8.20 4.26 3.98
C ILE A 335 -9.49 4.83 3.35
N ASN A 336 -10.33 5.51 4.13
CA ASN A 336 -11.58 6.10 3.63
C ASN A 336 -11.32 7.20 2.59
N ASN A 337 -10.39 8.10 2.87
CA ASN A 337 -10.02 9.19 1.96
C ASN A 337 -9.44 8.67 0.64
N ASP A 338 -8.63 7.62 0.68
CA ASP A 338 -8.10 7.01 -0.54
C ASP A 338 -9.16 6.17 -1.28
N THR A 339 -10.06 5.52 -0.55
CA THR A 339 -11.23 4.81 -1.12
C THR A 339 -12.15 5.76 -1.89
N GLN A 340 -12.36 6.98 -1.38
CA GLN A 340 -13.12 8.02 -2.09
C GLN A 340 -12.48 8.40 -3.43
N LYS A 341 -11.15 8.33 -3.56
CA LYS A 341 -10.46 8.55 -4.83
C LYS A 341 -10.56 7.32 -5.74
N SER A 342 -10.38 6.13 -5.18
CA SER A 342 -10.43 4.85 -5.89
C SER A 342 -10.39 3.69 -4.88
N LEU A 343 -11.23 2.67 -5.08
CA LEU A 343 -11.21 1.44 -4.26
C LEU A 343 -9.83 0.77 -4.25
N GLY A 344 -9.12 0.82 -5.38
CA GLY A 344 -7.75 0.31 -5.49
C GLY A 344 -6.75 1.03 -4.58
N LYS A 345 -6.84 2.36 -4.49
CA LYS A 345 -6.00 3.15 -3.57
C LYS A 345 -6.33 2.86 -2.11
N GLY A 346 -7.63 2.76 -1.78
CA GLY A 346 -8.09 2.34 -0.46
C GLY A 346 -7.51 0.98 -0.04
N LEU A 347 -7.55 -0.01 -0.94
CA LEU A 347 -6.99 -1.34 -0.70
C LEU A 347 -5.46 -1.30 -0.53
N ALA A 348 -4.74 -0.55 -1.36
CA ALA A 348 -3.29 -0.40 -1.24
C ALA A 348 -2.90 0.17 0.13
N THR A 349 -3.58 1.23 0.58
CA THR A 349 -3.37 1.84 1.90
C THR A 349 -3.71 0.86 3.02
N ALA A 350 -4.80 0.11 2.90
CA ALA A 350 -5.17 -0.91 3.88
C ALA A 350 -4.12 -2.05 3.97
N GLN A 351 -3.65 -2.56 2.83
CA GLN A 351 -2.61 -3.58 2.77
C GLN A 351 -1.26 -3.10 3.33
N HIS A 352 -0.91 -1.82 3.12
CA HIS A 352 0.30 -1.24 3.71
C HIS A 352 0.30 -1.39 5.24
N TYR A 353 -0.80 -1.04 5.91
CA TYR A 353 -0.91 -1.15 7.37
C TYR A 353 -1.04 -2.59 7.87
N MET A 354 -1.52 -3.52 7.03
CA MET A 354 -1.47 -4.96 7.33
C MET A 354 -0.08 -5.55 7.19
N SER A 355 0.81 -4.91 6.41
CA SER A 355 2.17 -5.39 6.17
C SER A 355 3.15 -4.97 7.28
N SER A 356 4.21 -5.75 7.46
CA SER A 356 5.32 -5.42 8.38
C SER A 356 6.14 -4.19 7.97
N LYS A 357 5.88 -3.60 6.80
CA LYS A 357 6.57 -2.39 6.31
C LYS A 357 6.05 -1.12 6.99
N ALA A 358 4.81 -1.13 7.49
CA ALA A 358 4.24 -0.01 8.23
C ALA A 358 4.73 -0.01 9.69
N SER A 359 4.87 1.18 10.27
CA SER A 359 5.17 1.34 11.70
C SER A 359 4.27 2.41 12.33
N PRO A 360 3.41 2.05 13.31
CA PRO A 360 3.04 0.67 13.66
C PRO A 360 2.18 0.03 12.57
N ASN A 361 2.30 -1.29 12.38
CA ASN A 361 1.37 -2.09 11.58
C ASN A 361 0.21 -2.63 12.45
N ILE A 362 -0.84 -3.19 11.84
CA ILE A 362 -2.02 -3.72 12.55
C ILE A 362 -1.64 -4.84 13.53
N GLN A 363 -0.67 -5.70 13.20
CA GLN A 363 -0.23 -6.76 14.09
C GLN A 363 0.48 -6.20 15.33
N ASP A 364 1.32 -5.16 15.17
CA ASP A 364 1.94 -4.45 16.30
C ASP A 364 0.85 -3.85 17.21
N LEU A 365 -0.18 -3.24 16.62
CA LEU A 365 -1.29 -2.64 17.36
C LEU A 365 -2.09 -3.69 18.15
N LYS A 366 -2.26 -4.91 17.63
CA LYS A 366 -2.88 -6.03 18.35
C LYS A 366 -2.02 -6.49 19.52
N GLU A 367 -0.71 -6.63 19.32
CA GLU A 367 0.20 -7.04 20.39
C GLU A 367 0.29 -5.98 21.48
N GLU A 368 0.34 -4.70 21.12
CA GLU A 368 0.29 -3.59 22.08
C GLU A 368 -1.02 -3.58 22.88
N LEU A 369 -2.16 -3.84 22.24
CA LEU A 369 -3.45 -3.94 22.96
C LEU A 369 -3.42 -5.02 24.04
N LYS A 370 -2.86 -6.19 23.72
CA LYS A 370 -2.71 -7.29 24.70
C LYS A 370 -1.84 -6.85 25.87
N LYS A 371 -0.70 -6.20 25.61
CA LYS A 371 0.20 -5.71 26.65
C LYS A 371 -0.48 -4.65 27.53
N THR A 372 -1.15 -3.67 26.92
CA THR A 372 -1.95 -2.65 27.59
C THR A 372 -2.97 -3.30 28.52
N TYR A 373 -3.75 -4.26 28.02
CA TYR A 373 -4.73 -4.97 28.82
C TYR A 373 -4.08 -5.74 29.98
N ILE A 374 -3.01 -6.50 29.75
CA ILE A 374 -2.31 -7.23 30.83
C ILE A 374 -1.82 -6.26 31.92
N LYS A 375 -1.31 -5.09 31.56
CA LYS A 375 -0.87 -4.06 32.52
C LYS A 375 -2.00 -3.56 33.43
N THR A 376 -3.25 -3.60 32.97
CA THR A 376 -4.41 -3.20 33.78
C THR A 376 -4.90 -4.26 34.75
N VAL A 377 -4.74 -5.54 34.42
CA VAL A 377 -5.18 -6.67 35.26
C VAL A 377 -4.04 -7.18 36.16
N TYR A 378 -2.80 -6.90 35.78
CA TYR A 378 -1.58 -7.18 36.52
C TYR A 378 -0.71 -5.93 36.52
N SER A 379 -0.94 -5.00 37.46
CA SER A 379 -0.19 -3.74 37.59
C SER A 379 1.35 -3.92 37.59
N PRO A 380 1.91 -4.98 38.20
CA PRO A 380 3.34 -5.31 38.08
C PRO A 380 3.87 -5.57 36.67
N ALA A 381 3.00 -5.80 35.68
CA ALA A 381 3.41 -6.27 34.36
C ALA A 381 4.53 -5.40 33.78
N ASN A 382 5.59 -6.03 33.30
CA ASN A 382 6.77 -5.31 32.84
C ASN A 382 7.49 -6.12 31.77
N LEU A 383 7.79 -5.48 30.65
CA LEU A 383 8.46 -6.09 29.50
C LEU A 383 9.84 -5.50 29.24
N GLU A 384 10.29 -4.51 30.03
CA GLU A 384 11.53 -3.76 29.75
C GLU A 384 12.49 -3.68 30.94
N LYS A 385 12.02 -3.43 32.17
CA LYS A 385 12.90 -3.30 33.37
C LYS A 385 12.20 -3.79 34.64
N PRO A 386 12.30 -5.08 35.00
CA PRO A 386 11.57 -5.65 36.14
C PRO A 386 11.91 -4.93 37.46
N ARG A 387 10.92 -4.85 38.37
CA ARG A 387 11.15 -4.40 39.74
C ARG A 387 12.11 -5.37 40.43
N LYS A 388 13.08 -4.85 41.17
CA LYS A 388 13.92 -5.69 42.04
C LYS A 388 13.06 -6.17 43.21
N HIS A 389 12.95 -7.48 43.35
CA HIS A 389 12.30 -8.13 44.48
C HIS A 389 13.36 -8.82 45.34
N ASP A 390 13.12 -8.92 46.65
CA ASP A 390 13.97 -9.71 47.56
C ASP A 390 14.03 -11.19 47.15
N TYR A 391 13.01 -11.66 46.42
CA TYR A 391 12.92 -13.02 45.88
C TYR A 391 12.29 -12.98 44.47
N GLU A 392 13.13 -12.97 43.43
CA GLU A 392 12.67 -13.09 42.05
C GLU A 392 12.26 -14.53 41.73
N VAL A 393 11.09 -14.70 41.11
CA VAL A 393 10.62 -16.01 40.64
C VAL A 393 11.35 -16.36 39.35
N THR A 394 11.93 -17.55 39.28
CA THR A 394 12.60 -18.08 38.08
C THR A 394 12.06 -19.47 37.74
N THR A 395 12.44 -20.01 36.59
CA THR A 395 12.04 -21.37 36.19
C THR A 395 12.55 -22.44 37.17
N GLU A 396 13.61 -22.16 37.94
CA GLU A 396 14.18 -23.05 38.96
C GLU A 396 13.44 -22.98 40.31
N THR A 397 12.63 -21.95 40.53
CA THR A 397 11.86 -21.82 41.78
C THR A 397 10.65 -22.75 41.85
N VAL A 398 10.25 -23.35 40.72
CA VAL A 398 9.12 -24.27 40.63
C VAL A 398 9.60 -25.71 40.85
N VAL A 399 9.07 -26.37 41.88
CA VAL A 399 9.40 -27.76 42.21
C VAL A 399 8.99 -28.69 41.06
N ASN A 400 9.91 -29.53 40.60
CA ASN A 400 9.74 -30.48 39.49
C ASN A 400 9.36 -29.81 38.15
N ALA A 401 9.86 -28.59 37.89
CA ALA A 401 9.69 -27.93 36.60
C ALA A 401 10.18 -28.80 35.42
N SER A 402 9.33 -28.93 34.40
CA SER A 402 9.65 -29.67 33.17
C SER A 402 10.72 -28.96 32.36
N GLN A 403 11.49 -29.71 31.57
CA GLN A 403 12.51 -29.13 30.70
C GLN A 403 11.91 -28.20 29.64
N GLU A 404 10.72 -28.51 29.13
CA GLU A 404 9.99 -27.66 28.19
C GLU A 404 9.68 -26.28 28.80
N PHE A 405 9.18 -26.25 30.03
CA PHE A 405 8.90 -25.00 30.75
C PHE A 405 10.18 -24.18 30.98
N LYS A 406 11.26 -24.84 31.41
CA LYS A 406 12.57 -24.19 31.62
C LYS A 406 13.13 -23.58 30.35
N SER A 407 13.02 -24.29 29.22
CA SER A 407 13.48 -23.82 27.92
C SER A 407 12.64 -22.66 27.38
N ARG A 408 11.31 -22.76 27.47
CA ARG A 408 10.38 -21.72 26.97
C ARG A 408 10.57 -20.37 27.67
N TYR A 409 10.86 -20.39 28.96
CA TYR A 409 10.97 -19.20 29.79
C TYR A 409 12.41 -18.93 30.26
N GLN A 410 13.38 -19.49 29.53
CA GLN A 410 14.79 -19.33 29.84
C GLN A 410 15.17 -17.84 29.89
N ASN A 411 15.94 -17.46 30.91
CA ASN A 411 16.39 -16.08 31.18
C ASN A 411 15.32 -15.07 31.63
N MET A 412 14.04 -15.46 31.70
CA MET A 412 12.99 -14.59 32.25
C MET A 412 12.87 -14.76 33.77
N LYS A 413 12.59 -13.66 34.48
CA LYS A 413 12.48 -13.68 35.94
C LYS A 413 11.48 -12.67 36.51
N GLY A 414 10.99 -12.94 37.71
CA GLY A 414 10.09 -12.08 38.45
C GLY A 414 8.84 -11.69 37.67
N ASP A 415 8.55 -10.38 37.62
CA ASP A 415 7.34 -9.84 36.98
C ASP A 415 7.35 -10.03 35.45
N GLU A 416 8.53 -10.06 34.82
CA GLU A 416 8.69 -10.31 33.39
C GLU A 416 8.20 -11.73 33.04
N LEU A 417 8.69 -12.73 33.78
CA LEU A 417 8.26 -14.13 33.62
C LEU A 417 6.74 -14.27 33.78
N LYS A 418 6.17 -13.68 34.84
CA LYS A 418 4.73 -13.73 35.08
C LYS A 418 3.93 -13.02 34.00
N THR A 419 4.43 -11.89 33.48
CA THR A 419 3.80 -11.16 32.37
C THR A 419 3.74 -12.03 31.11
N HIS A 420 4.84 -12.70 30.76
CA HIS A 420 4.87 -13.62 29.61
C HIS A 420 3.93 -14.81 29.76
N ILE A 421 3.82 -15.37 30.97
CA ILE A 421 2.85 -16.44 31.26
C ILE A 421 1.41 -15.93 31.08
N LEU A 422 1.08 -14.74 31.60
CA LEU A 422 -0.27 -14.15 31.47
C LEU A 422 -0.61 -13.82 30.00
N LEU A 423 0.34 -13.31 29.22
CA LEU A 423 0.17 -13.05 27.78
C LEU A 423 -0.10 -14.34 27.00
N ASN A 424 0.65 -15.41 27.29
CA ASN A 424 0.46 -16.71 26.65
C ASN A 424 -0.89 -17.33 27.05
N PHE A 425 -1.25 -17.25 28.34
CA PHE A 425 -2.53 -17.73 28.84
C PHE A 425 -3.69 -17.00 28.15
N LYS A 426 -3.67 -15.66 28.13
CA LYS A 426 -4.67 -14.85 27.43
C LYS A 426 -4.79 -15.21 25.96
N SER A 427 -3.65 -15.27 25.26
CA SER A 427 -3.62 -15.61 23.82
C SER A 427 -4.17 -17.00 23.55
N LYS A 428 -4.02 -17.94 24.49
CA LYS A 428 -4.57 -19.28 24.34
C LYS A 428 -6.08 -19.31 24.53
N ILE A 429 -6.60 -18.67 25.59
CA ILE A 429 -8.04 -18.72 25.87
C ILE A 429 -8.87 -17.92 24.86
N GLU A 430 -8.29 -16.90 24.21
CA GLU A 430 -8.96 -16.13 23.15
C GLU A 430 -9.20 -16.94 21.86
N GLN A 431 -8.61 -18.13 21.74
CA GLN A 431 -8.85 -19.06 20.62
C GLN A 431 -10.12 -19.89 20.82
N PHE A 432 -10.63 -19.98 22.05
CA PHE A 432 -11.80 -20.78 22.38
C PHE A 432 -13.09 -20.08 21.96
N LYS A 433 -14.08 -20.86 21.56
CA LYS A 433 -15.37 -20.38 21.06
C LYS A 433 -16.48 -20.47 22.10
N THR A 434 -16.26 -21.26 23.14
CA THR A 434 -17.25 -21.55 24.19
C THR A 434 -16.68 -21.27 25.58
N THR A 435 -17.57 -21.02 26.54
CA THR A 435 -17.17 -20.80 27.93
C THR A 435 -16.70 -22.11 28.57
N GLU A 436 -17.23 -23.25 28.14
CA GLU A 436 -16.84 -24.59 28.56
C GLU A 436 -15.38 -24.90 28.23
N GLU A 437 -14.93 -24.62 27.00
CA GLU A 437 -13.53 -24.78 26.58
C GLU A 437 -12.57 -23.96 27.47
N ILE A 438 -12.97 -22.73 27.84
CA ILE A 438 -12.18 -21.89 28.75
C ILE A 438 -12.09 -22.52 30.14
N GLN A 439 -13.20 -23.05 30.67
CA GLN A 439 -13.22 -23.69 31.99
C GLN A 439 -12.38 -24.96 32.04
N GLU A 440 -12.48 -25.80 31.02
CA GLU A 440 -11.68 -27.02 30.89
C GLU A 440 -10.19 -26.68 30.81
N TYR A 441 -9.82 -25.71 29.97
CA TYR A 441 -8.44 -25.26 29.87
C TYR A 441 -7.95 -24.65 31.18
N LEU A 442 -8.73 -23.80 31.86
CA LEU A 442 -8.36 -23.24 33.16
C LEU A 442 -8.12 -24.34 34.20
N LYS A 443 -8.97 -25.38 34.22
CA LYS A 443 -8.81 -26.54 35.10
C LYS A 443 -7.48 -27.26 34.85
N ALA A 444 -7.15 -27.53 33.58
CA ALA A 444 -5.87 -28.15 33.22
C ALA A 444 -4.68 -27.22 33.48
N PHE A 445 -4.84 -25.92 33.23
CA PHE A 445 -3.81 -24.91 33.41
C PHE A 445 -3.37 -24.81 34.87
N LYS A 446 -4.29 -24.99 35.83
CA LYS A 446 -3.99 -24.96 37.27
C LYS A 446 -2.94 -26.00 37.71
N ASP A 447 -2.76 -27.07 36.95
CA ASP A 447 -1.78 -28.12 37.25
C ASP A 447 -0.40 -27.89 36.60
N THR A 448 -0.28 -26.89 35.73
CA THR A 448 0.94 -26.58 34.96
C THR A 448 2.03 -25.89 35.80
N ASN A 449 3.27 -25.91 35.28
CA ASN A 449 4.39 -25.18 35.88
C ASN A 449 4.18 -23.66 35.76
N GLU A 450 3.54 -23.21 34.68
CA GLU A 450 3.14 -21.84 34.45
C GLU A 450 2.21 -21.31 35.57
N TYR A 451 1.12 -22.01 35.89
CA TYR A 451 0.22 -21.58 36.97
C TYR A 451 0.90 -21.59 38.34
N LYS A 452 1.67 -22.64 38.65
CA LYS A 452 2.47 -22.71 39.89
C LYS A 452 3.43 -21.53 40.03
N THR A 453 4.01 -21.07 38.92
CA THR A 453 4.87 -19.87 38.88
C THR A 453 4.10 -18.61 39.29
N LEU A 454 2.86 -18.45 38.82
CA LEU A 454 2.01 -17.30 39.18
C LEU A 454 1.63 -17.33 40.68
N GLU A 455 1.41 -18.51 41.25
CA GLU A 455 1.07 -18.65 42.68
C GLU A 455 2.22 -18.27 43.64
N ILE A 456 3.48 -18.28 43.19
CA ILE A 456 4.61 -17.96 44.07
C ILE A 456 4.60 -16.45 44.39
N GLY A 457 4.33 -16.11 45.66
CA GLY A 457 4.46 -14.74 46.15
C GLY A 457 5.91 -14.24 46.09
N GLN A 458 6.12 -13.05 45.52
CA GLN A 458 7.44 -12.38 45.46
C GLN A 458 7.71 -11.46 46.67
N GLY A 459 6.66 -11.08 47.42
CA GLY A 459 6.77 -10.28 48.64
C GLY A 459 6.96 -11.14 49.90
N ALA A 460 7.72 -10.61 50.87
CA ALA A 460 7.98 -11.28 52.15
C ALA A 460 6.69 -11.67 52.90
N PHE A 461 5.69 -10.78 52.91
CA PHE A 461 4.39 -11.02 53.55
C PHE A 461 3.60 -12.17 52.88
N THR A 462 3.49 -12.15 51.55
CA THR A 462 2.76 -13.19 50.78
C THR A 462 3.39 -14.57 50.97
N ARG A 463 4.73 -14.66 51.01
CA ARG A 463 5.43 -15.93 51.29
C ARG A 463 5.22 -16.41 52.72
N VAL A 464 5.23 -15.52 53.71
CA VAL A 464 4.98 -15.90 55.11
C VAL A 464 3.56 -16.45 55.27
N ALA A 465 2.56 -15.79 54.68
CA ALA A 465 1.19 -16.28 54.64
C ALA A 465 1.06 -17.65 53.95
N HIS A 466 1.74 -17.85 52.81
CA HIS A 466 1.74 -19.14 52.09
C HIS A 466 2.45 -20.24 52.89
N LYS A 467 3.56 -19.94 53.57
CA LYS A 467 4.25 -20.87 54.47
C LYS A 467 3.42 -21.25 55.70
N LEU A 468 2.53 -20.38 56.15
CA LEU A 468 1.61 -20.61 57.28
C LEU A 468 0.30 -21.30 56.86
N GLY A 469 0.19 -21.81 55.62
CA GLY A 469 -0.98 -22.55 55.15
C GLY A 469 -2.19 -21.68 54.78
N LEU A 470 -2.05 -20.35 54.78
CA LEU A 470 -3.11 -19.39 54.43
C LEU A 470 -3.24 -19.15 52.92
N LYS A 471 -2.70 -20.06 52.08
CA LYS A 471 -2.71 -19.97 50.61
C LYS A 471 -4.13 -19.84 50.02
N LYS A 472 -5.15 -20.37 50.71
CA LYS A 472 -6.58 -20.21 50.35
C LYS A 472 -7.14 -18.80 50.58
N TRP A 473 -6.47 -17.97 51.39
CA TRP A 473 -6.97 -16.67 51.84
C TRP A 473 -6.18 -15.49 51.26
N ILE A 474 -4.99 -15.73 50.69
CA ILE A 474 -4.13 -14.70 50.09
C ILE A 474 -3.66 -15.22 48.73
N THR A 475 -4.34 -14.78 47.67
CA THR A 475 -3.94 -14.99 46.27
C THR A 475 -2.85 -14.00 45.87
N THR A 476 -2.11 -14.29 44.79
CA THR A 476 -1.15 -13.35 44.22
C THR A 476 -1.85 -12.48 43.17
N ASP A 477 -1.37 -11.25 42.97
CA ASP A 477 -1.89 -10.35 41.92
C ASP A 477 -1.92 -11.02 40.53
N SER A 478 -0.99 -11.95 40.25
CA SER A 478 -0.96 -12.70 39.00
C SER A 478 -2.03 -13.80 38.90
N VAL A 479 -2.49 -14.36 40.02
CA VAL A 479 -3.63 -15.30 40.03
C VAL A 479 -4.94 -14.52 39.89
N ASP A 480 -5.09 -13.38 40.58
CA ASP A 480 -6.26 -12.51 40.40
C ASP A 480 -6.38 -12.00 38.96
N ALA A 481 -5.24 -11.74 38.31
CA ALA A 481 -5.19 -11.42 36.89
C ALA A 481 -5.74 -12.54 36.00
N ILE A 482 -5.46 -13.82 36.29
CA ILE A 482 -6.04 -14.96 35.57
C ILE A 482 -7.55 -14.96 35.69
N ASP A 483 -8.09 -14.80 36.89
CA ASP A 483 -9.54 -14.81 37.11
C ASP A 483 -10.23 -13.66 36.37
N LYS A 484 -9.61 -12.48 36.35
CA LYS A 484 -10.12 -11.33 35.58
C LYS A 484 -10.05 -11.57 34.07
N ILE A 485 -8.92 -12.11 33.57
CA ILE A 485 -8.75 -12.48 32.15
C ILE A 485 -9.84 -13.47 31.71
N VAL A 486 -10.11 -14.50 32.52
CA VAL A 486 -11.13 -15.53 32.25
C VAL A 486 -12.52 -14.90 32.23
N LYS A 487 -12.87 -14.12 33.26
CA LYS A 487 -14.18 -13.46 33.37
C LYS A 487 -14.45 -12.54 32.18
N ASP A 488 -13.49 -11.70 31.81
CA ASP A 488 -13.64 -10.78 30.69
C ASP A 488 -13.77 -11.53 29.35
N THR A 489 -13.07 -12.66 29.19
CA THR A 489 -13.12 -13.48 27.96
C THR A 489 -14.44 -14.23 27.84
N MET A 490 -14.97 -14.79 28.93
CA MET A 490 -16.29 -15.43 28.96
C MET A 490 -17.38 -14.42 28.61
N LYS A 491 -17.34 -13.23 29.20
CA LYS A 491 -18.28 -12.14 28.89
C LYS A 491 -18.27 -11.79 27.39
N LYS A 492 -17.09 -11.75 26.76
CA LYS A 492 -16.98 -11.52 25.30
C LYS A 492 -17.66 -12.62 24.48
N ILE A 493 -17.57 -13.89 24.89
CA ILE A 493 -18.22 -15.01 24.20
C ILE A 493 -19.74 -14.91 24.33
N GLU A 494 -20.22 -14.60 25.54
CA GLU A 494 -21.65 -14.41 25.82
C GLU A 494 -22.23 -13.23 25.01
N GLU A 495 -21.54 -12.09 24.97
CA GLU A 495 -21.93 -10.92 24.17
C GLU A 495 -22.04 -11.27 22.67
N LYS A 496 -21.10 -12.07 22.13
CA LYS A 496 -21.16 -12.54 20.73
C LYS A 496 -22.29 -13.52 20.45
N GLY A 497 -22.71 -14.31 21.44
CA GLY A 497 -23.83 -15.25 21.32
C GLY A 497 -25.20 -14.56 21.30
N ILE A 498 -25.29 -13.31 21.78
CA ILE A 498 -26.54 -12.53 21.84
C ILE A 498 -26.78 -11.73 20.55
N GLU A 499 -25.76 -11.46 19.73
CA GLU A 499 -25.90 -10.68 18.49
C GLU A 499 -26.48 -11.46 17.28
N HIS A 500 -26.84 -12.75 17.44
CA HIS A 500 -27.64 -13.48 16.44
C HIS A 500 -28.65 -14.47 17.06
N PRO A 501 -29.84 -13.97 17.45
CA PRO A 501 -31.09 -14.67 17.18
C PRO A 501 -31.91 -13.86 16.16
N GLU A 502 -32.13 -14.48 15.00
CA GLU A 502 -33.19 -14.19 14.02
C GLU A 502 -33.87 -12.81 14.05
N ILE A 503 -33.53 -11.97 13.06
CA ILE A 503 -34.54 -11.22 12.31
C ILE A 503 -34.46 -11.85 10.91
N GLY A 504 -35.31 -12.81 10.53
CA GLY A 504 -36.76 -12.72 10.60
C GLY A 504 -37.24 -11.99 9.35
N GLN A 505 -37.49 -12.79 8.30
CA GLN A 505 -38.17 -12.45 7.05
C GLN A 505 -39.11 -11.24 7.15
N ILE A 506 -38.88 -10.20 6.31
CA ILE A 506 -39.82 -9.67 5.29
C ILE A 506 -38.99 -9.09 4.15
#